data_AF-A0A0U5C4A5-F1
#
_entry.id   AF-A0A0U5C4A5-F1
#
_cell.length_a   1.000
_cell.length_b   1.000
_cell.length_c   1.000
_cell.angle_alpha   90.00
_cell.angle_beta   90.00
_cell.angle_gamma   90.00
#
_symmetry.space_group_name_H-M   'P 1'
#
loop_
_entity.id
_entity.type
_entity.pdbx_description
1 polymer ?
#
loop_
_entity_poly.entity_id
_entity_poly.type
_entity_poly.pdbx_seq_one_letter_code
_entity_poly.pdbx_strand_id
1 'polypeptide(L)'
;MSLRETIEDPTVPKGSYSICLILDTKKMRFLNLKGLPNNNLLLSMRVRTSTCAAEGRSKMLFKEKCQGFSANRFDSRLYNDFYMCRWSEQHLELLLPAERTVGWKTVALILQTFQRITPENWCHLVNLRRTPKVAGLDWREIERSLMPKKEGETSPSTTPDEEKEMHLLIEKKKAKKAAQKKALFIKC
;
A
#
# COMPACT_ATOMS: atom_id res chain seq x y z
N MET A 1 -2.42 -4.15 -8.50
CA MET A 1 -3.58 -5.01 -8.15
C MET A 1 -4.74 -4.66 -9.07
N SER A 2 -5.70 -5.56 -9.32
CA SER A 2 -6.91 -5.23 -10.08
C SER A 2 -8.16 -5.80 -9.43
N LEU A 3 -9.22 -5.00 -9.35
CA LEU A 3 -10.57 -5.46 -9.02
C LEU A 3 -11.35 -5.64 -10.31
N ARG A 4 -12.06 -6.75 -10.44
CA ARG A 4 -12.89 -7.04 -11.61
C ARG A 4 -14.29 -7.43 -11.17
N GLU A 5 -15.27 -6.83 -11.82
CA GLU A 5 -16.66 -7.24 -11.77
C GLU A 5 -17.07 -7.67 -13.18
N THR A 6 -17.72 -8.83 -13.29
CA THR A 6 -18.28 -9.32 -14.54
C THR A 6 -19.77 -9.58 -14.31
N ILE A 7 -20.61 -8.94 -15.10
CA ILE A 7 -22.06 -9.01 -15.05
C ILE A 7 -22.51 -9.72 -16.32
N GLU A 8 -23.27 -10.80 -16.19
CA GLU A 8 -23.82 -11.53 -17.33
C GLU A 8 -25.10 -10.85 -17.82
N ASP A 9 -25.26 -10.77 -19.14
CA ASP A 9 -26.49 -10.27 -19.76
C ASP A 9 -27.46 -11.45 -19.93
N PRO A 10 -28.60 -11.47 -19.22
CA PRO A 10 -29.57 -12.56 -19.36
C PRO A 10 -30.31 -12.53 -20.70
N THR A 11 -30.27 -11.41 -21.43
CA THR A 11 -31.02 -11.20 -22.69
C THR A 11 -30.22 -11.59 -23.93
N VAL A 12 -28.89 -11.68 -23.84
CA VAL A 12 -28.01 -12.02 -24.96
C VAL A 12 -27.22 -13.29 -24.62
N PRO A 13 -27.31 -14.37 -25.43
CA PRO A 13 -26.52 -15.57 -25.21
C PRO A 13 -25.02 -15.26 -25.16
N LYS A 14 -24.37 -15.62 -24.05
CA LYS A 14 -22.94 -15.32 -23.76
C LYS A 14 -22.61 -13.81 -23.73
N GLY A 15 -23.63 -12.96 -23.60
CA GLY A 15 -23.45 -11.54 -23.36
C GLY A 15 -22.88 -11.32 -21.98
N SER A 16 -21.84 -10.49 -21.87
CA SER A 16 -21.31 -10.11 -20.57
C SER A 16 -20.67 -8.73 -20.60
N TYR A 17 -20.65 -8.11 -19.44
CA TYR A 17 -20.10 -6.80 -19.20
C TYR A 17 -19.06 -6.90 -18.10
N SER A 18 -17.80 -6.57 -18.42
CA SER A 18 -16.68 -6.68 -17.48
C SER A 18 -16.04 -5.32 -17.23
N ILE A 19 -16.01 -4.93 -15.97
CA ILE A 19 -15.28 -3.76 -15.49
C ILE A 19 -14.05 -4.22 -14.73
N CYS A 20 -12.92 -3.60 -15.05
CA CYS A 20 -11.65 -3.82 -14.37
C CYS A 20 -11.08 -2.49 -13.88
N LEU A 21 -10.93 -2.36 -12.57
CA LEU A 21 -10.23 -1.26 -11.92
C LEU A 21 -8.81 -1.69 -11.58
N ILE A 22 -7.83 -0.99 -12.12
CA ILE A 22 -6.42 -1.23 -11.81
C ILE A 22 -5.99 -0.26 -10.72
N LEU A 23 -5.57 -0.86 -9.62
CA LEU A 23 -5.18 -0.21 -8.39
C LEU A 23 -3.66 -0.24 -8.25
N ASP A 24 -3.07 0.95 -8.21
CA ASP A 24 -1.65 1.15 -7.97
C ASP A 24 -1.36 1.00 -6.47
N THR A 25 -0.56 0.00 -6.12
CA THR A 25 -0.19 -0.29 -4.74
C THR A 25 0.61 0.84 -4.10
N LYS A 26 1.32 1.67 -4.88
CA LYS A 26 2.02 2.87 -4.37
C LYS A 26 1.06 3.94 -3.86
N LYS A 27 -0.18 3.95 -4.34
CA LYS A 27 -1.25 4.86 -3.90
C LYS A 27 -2.12 4.26 -2.80
N MET A 28 -1.72 3.09 -2.29
CA MET A 28 -2.39 2.39 -1.21
C MET A 28 -1.49 2.36 0.00
N ARG A 29 -2.08 2.51 1.17
CA ARG A 29 -1.41 2.35 2.45
C ARG A 29 -1.84 1.04 3.06
N PHE A 30 -0.88 0.17 3.32
CA PHE A 30 -1.08 -1.03 4.11
C PHE A 30 -1.52 -0.67 5.53
N LEU A 31 -2.60 -1.28 6.02
CA LEU A 31 -3.06 -1.09 7.41
C LEU A 31 -2.76 -2.32 8.26
N ASN A 32 -3.19 -3.50 7.81
CA ASN A 32 -2.89 -4.76 8.48
C ASN A 32 -3.09 -5.95 7.54
N LEU A 33 -2.49 -7.08 7.93
CA LEU A 33 -2.76 -8.40 7.38
C LEU A 33 -3.07 -9.32 8.55
N LYS A 34 -4.30 -9.82 8.59
CA LYS A 34 -4.79 -10.70 9.64
C LYS A 34 -5.04 -12.11 9.11
N GLY A 35 -4.77 -13.12 9.93
CA GLY A 35 -5.18 -14.48 9.66
C GLY A 35 -6.39 -14.86 10.52
N LEU A 36 -7.48 -15.20 9.86
CA LEU A 36 -8.73 -15.58 10.50
C LEU A 36 -8.67 -17.03 11.02
N PRO A 37 -9.57 -17.44 11.93
CA PRO A 37 -9.56 -18.79 12.52
C PRO A 37 -9.64 -19.93 11.49
N ASN A 38 -10.27 -19.68 10.34
CA ASN A 38 -10.39 -20.63 9.23
C ASN A 38 -9.17 -20.62 8.28
N ASN A 39 -8.06 -19.96 8.64
CA ASN A 39 -6.88 -19.74 7.82
C ASN A 39 -7.08 -18.83 6.59
N ASN A 40 -8.22 -18.15 6.46
CA ASN A 40 -8.34 -17.07 5.49
C ASN A 40 -7.46 -15.89 5.91
N LEU A 41 -6.96 -15.14 4.94
CA LEU A 41 -6.26 -13.88 5.20
C LEU A 41 -7.20 -12.70 4.95
N LEU A 42 -7.18 -11.72 5.83
CA LEU A 42 -7.85 -10.44 5.66
C LEU A 42 -6.80 -9.35 5.50
N LEU A 43 -6.69 -8.79 4.30
CA LEU A 43 -5.82 -7.67 3.99
C LEU A 43 -6.63 -6.37 4.09
N SER A 44 -6.27 -5.50 5.04
CA SER A 44 -6.89 -4.18 5.19
C SER A 44 -5.94 -3.10 4.67
N MET A 45 -6.46 -2.20 3.85
CA MET A 45 -5.69 -1.14 3.21
C MET A 45 -6.51 0.16 3.12
N ARG A 46 -5.82 1.29 3.04
CA ARG A 46 -6.41 2.60 2.77
C ARG A 46 -5.99 3.11 1.40
N VAL A 47 -6.94 3.56 0.59
CA VAL A 47 -6.69 4.19 -0.70
C VAL A 47 -6.50 5.69 -0.51
N ARG A 48 -5.49 6.29 -1.15
CA ARG A 48 -5.28 7.74 -1.11
C ARG A 48 -6.34 8.47 -1.92
N THR A 49 -6.86 9.58 -1.41
CA THR A 49 -7.85 10.47 -2.06
C THR A 49 -7.42 10.95 -3.43
N SER A 50 -6.12 11.13 -3.67
CA SER A 50 -5.57 11.48 -4.99
C SER A 50 -5.86 10.45 -6.09
N THR A 51 -6.36 9.26 -5.74
CA THR A 51 -6.75 8.19 -6.65
C THR A 51 -8.25 8.21 -6.98
N CYS A 52 -9.04 8.97 -6.23
CA CYS A 52 -10.48 9.17 -6.43
C CYS A 52 -10.74 9.69 -7.86
N ALA A 53 -11.75 9.15 -8.55
CA ALA A 53 -12.04 9.54 -9.93
C ALA A 53 -12.54 10.99 -10.04
N ALA A 54 -13.20 11.50 -8.99
CA ALA A 54 -13.76 12.84 -9.00
C ALA A 54 -12.73 13.94 -8.65
N GLU A 55 -11.79 13.66 -7.75
CA GLU A 55 -10.90 14.68 -7.16
C GLU A 55 -9.41 14.48 -7.50
N GLY A 56 -9.04 13.28 -7.96
CA GLY A 56 -7.65 12.89 -8.17
C GLY A 56 -7.05 13.38 -9.48
N ARG A 57 -5.85 13.98 -9.42
CA ARG A 57 -5.01 14.21 -10.63
C ARG A 57 -4.50 12.91 -11.24
N SER A 58 -4.47 11.82 -10.47
CA SER A 58 -3.94 10.52 -10.89
C SER A 58 -4.94 9.42 -10.57
N LYS A 59 -6.08 9.47 -11.27
CA LYS A 59 -7.23 8.56 -11.13
C LYS A 59 -6.83 7.09 -11.31
N MET A 60 -7.64 6.19 -10.75
CA MET A 60 -7.55 4.76 -11.05
C MET A 60 -7.73 4.51 -12.55
N LEU A 61 -7.01 3.51 -13.06
CA LEU A 61 -7.18 3.10 -14.45
C LEU A 61 -8.42 2.20 -14.55
N PHE A 62 -9.41 2.67 -15.29
CA PHE A 62 -10.65 1.96 -15.58
C PHE A 62 -10.56 1.31 -16.96
N LYS A 63 -10.95 0.03 -17.05
CA LYS A 63 -11.09 -0.69 -18.32
C LYS A 63 -12.45 -1.36 -18.35
N GLU A 64 -13.16 -1.12 -19.45
CA GLU A 64 -14.45 -1.71 -19.75
C GLU A 64 -14.29 -2.69 -20.91
N LYS A 65 -14.94 -3.85 -20.81
CA LYS A 65 -15.04 -4.82 -21.88
C LYS A 65 -16.48 -5.33 -21.97
N CYS A 66 -17.07 -5.20 -23.14
CA CYS A 66 -18.36 -5.79 -23.46
C CYS A 66 -18.14 -6.98 -24.39
N GLN A 67 -18.77 -8.11 -24.08
CA GLN A 67 -18.87 -9.25 -24.95
C GLN A 67 -20.33 -9.38 -25.40
N GLY A 68 -20.54 -9.44 -26.71
CA GLY A 68 -21.88 -9.37 -27.31
C GLY A 68 -22.35 -7.93 -27.52
N PHE A 69 -23.41 -7.78 -28.33
CA PHE A 69 -24.09 -6.51 -28.53
C PHE A 69 -25.25 -6.42 -27.55
N SER A 70 -25.01 -5.80 -26.39
CA SER A 70 -26.08 -5.45 -25.45
C SER A 70 -26.37 -3.95 -25.57
N ALA A 71 -27.64 -3.60 -25.70
CA ALA A 71 -28.08 -2.20 -25.68
C ALA A 71 -28.10 -1.61 -24.26
N ASN A 72 -28.08 -2.46 -23.23
CA ASN A 72 -28.21 -2.06 -21.84
C ASN A 72 -26.82 -1.91 -21.20
N ARG A 73 -26.56 -0.75 -20.59
CA ARG A 73 -25.46 -0.62 -19.64
C ARG A 73 -25.91 -1.19 -18.30
N PHE A 74 -25.22 -2.23 -17.85
CA PHE A 74 -25.52 -2.86 -16.57
C PHE A 74 -25.03 -2.01 -15.41
N ASP A 75 -25.82 -1.99 -14.33
CA ASP A 75 -25.49 -1.30 -13.10
C ASP A 75 -24.34 -2.05 -12.39
N SER A 76 -23.16 -1.45 -12.38
CA SER A 76 -21.97 -2.01 -11.75
C SER A 76 -21.72 -1.31 -10.43
N ARG A 77 -21.70 -2.09 -9.35
CA ARG A 77 -21.36 -1.60 -8.02
C ARG A 77 -19.90 -1.18 -7.95
N LEU A 78 -19.01 -1.91 -8.63
CA LEU A 78 -17.59 -1.55 -8.67
C LEU A 78 -17.38 -0.19 -9.36
N TYR A 79 -18.18 0.14 -10.37
CA TYR A 79 -18.13 1.44 -11.01
C TYR A 79 -18.84 2.53 -10.19
N ASN A 80 -20.08 2.30 -9.81
CA ASN A 80 -20.93 3.31 -9.18
C ASN A 80 -20.53 3.59 -7.73
N ASP A 81 -20.38 2.54 -6.92
CA ASP A 81 -20.14 2.68 -5.48
C ASP A 81 -18.66 2.99 -5.18
N PHE A 82 -17.73 2.47 -6.00
CA PHE A 82 -16.30 2.54 -5.71
C PHE A 82 -15.51 3.47 -6.63
N TYR A 83 -15.68 3.37 -7.96
CA TYR A 83 -14.91 4.21 -8.90
C TYR A 83 -15.40 5.65 -8.96
N MET A 84 -16.72 5.86 -9.16
CA MET A 84 -17.32 7.18 -9.39
C MET A 84 -17.51 8.01 -8.11
N CYS A 85 -17.34 7.40 -6.94
CA CYS A 85 -17.68 8.00 -5.66
C CYS A 85 -16.63 9.03 -5.17
N ARG A 86 -17.09 10.12 -4.53
CA ARG A 86 -16.29 11.21 -3.92
C ARG A 86 -15.95 10.90 -2.46
N TRP A 87 -15.17 9.86 -2.24
CA TRP A 87 -14.76 9.50 -0.88
C TRP A 87 -13.60 10.39 -0.38
N SER A 88 -13.75 10.94 0.83
CA SER A 88 -12.70 11.65 1.57
C SER A 88 -11.67 10.70 2.19
N GLU A 89 -12.08 9.45 2.45
CA GLU A 89 -11.23 8.35 2.87
C GLU A 89 -11.87 7.04 2.42
N GLN A 90 -11.09 6.15 1.80
CA GLN A 90 -11.57 4.84 1.39
C GLN A 90 -10.75 3.73 2.01
N HIS A 91 -11.42 2.88 2.78
CA HIS A 91 -10.89 1.63 3.29
C HIS A 91 -11.31 0.49 2.37
N LEU A 92 -10.37 -0.41 2.09
CA LEU A 92 -10.61 -1.63 1.35
C LEU A 92 -10.12 -2.81 2.17
N GLU A 93 -11.00 -3.80 2.32
CA GLU A 93 -10.68 -5.07 2.94
C GLU A 93 -10.83 -6.18 1.91
N LEU A 94 -9.81 -7.02 1.80
CA LEU A 94 -9.76 -8.12 0.85
C LEU A 94 -9.65 -9.42 1.64
N LEU A 95 -10.70 -10.23 1.56
CA LEU A 95 -10.69 -11.59 2.04
C LEU A 95 -10.04 -12.50 1.01
N LEU A 96 -8.96 -13.15 1.42
CA LEU A 96 -8.21 -14.13 0.65
C LEU A 96 -8.53 -15.52 1.24
N PRO A 97 -9.34 -16.33 0.55
CA PRO A 97 -9.73 -17.65 1.05
C PRO A 97 -8.52 -18.58 1.18
N ALA A 98 -8.52 -19.42 2.23
CA ALA A 98 -7.43 -20.33 2.55
C ALA A 98 -7.03 -21.20 1.35
N GLU A 99 -8.02 -21.64 0.55
CA GLU A 99 -7.84 -22.50 -0.63
C GLU A 99 -7.03 -21.83 -1.75
N ARG A 100 -6.98 -20.50 -1.77
CA ARG A 100 -6.22 -19.70 -2.76
C ARG A 100 -4.90 -19.16 -2.20
N THR A 101 -4.61 -19.45 -0.94
CA THR A 101 -3.39 -18.97 -0.26
C THR A 101 -2.41 -20.11 -0.04
N VAL A 102 -1.11 -19.81 -0.12
CA VAL A 102 -0.02 -20.76 0.14
C VAL A 102 0.62 -20.42 1.48
N GLY A 103 -0.22 -20.23 2.51
CA GLY A 103 0.18 -19.88 3.87
C GLY A 103 1.11 -18.67 3.92
N TRP A 104 2.27 -18.84 4.58
CA TRP A 104 3.23 -17.76 4.79
C TRP A 104 3.92 -17.26 3.52
N LYS A 105 3.90 -18.03 2.41
CA LYS A 105 4.39 -17.51 1.13
C LYS A 105 3.52 -16.37 0.62
N THR A 106 2.21 -16.52 0.74
CA THR A 106 1.25 -15.46 0.39
C THR A 106 1.39 -14.28 1.35
N VAL A 107 1.55 -14.53 2.64
CA VAL A 107 1.82 -13.47 3.65
C VAL A 107 3.06 -12.68 3.26
N ALA A 108 4.19 -13.35 3.04
CA ALA A 108 5.46 -12.70 2.69
C ALA A 108 5.33 -11.90 1.39
N LEU A 109 4.68 -12.44 0.36
CA LEU A 109 4.47 -11.73 -0.91
C LEU A 109 3.66 -10.44 -0.72
N ILE A 110 2.58 -10.47 0.07
CA ILE A 110 1.75 -9.29 0.36
C ILE A 110 2.61 -8.25 1.10
N LEU A 111 3.31 -8.66 2.16
CA LEU A 111 4.13 -7.76 2.97
C LEU A 111 5.25 -7.13 2.14
N GLN A 112 5.90 -7.88 1.25
CA GLN A 112 6.91 -7.37 0.35
C GLN A 112 6.31 -6.38 -0.67
N THR A 113 5.13 -6.68 -1.22
CA THR A 113 4.40 -5.79 -2.16
C THR A 113 4.15 -4.41 -1.56
N PHE A 114 3.86 -4.36 -0.25
CA PHE A 114 3.66 -3.13 0.50
C PHE A 114 4.92 -2.62 1.23
N GLN A 115 6.09 -3.19 0.94
CA GLN A 115 7.38 -2.80 1.51
C GLN A 115 7.39 -2.83 3.05
N ARG A 116 6.63 -3.75 3.67
CA ARG A 116 6.68 -4.00 5.13
C ARG A 116 7.86 -4.88 5.52
N ILE A 117 8.40 -5.64 4.57
CA ILE A 117 9.58 -6.48 4.73
C ILE A 117 10.54 -6.26 3.56
N THR A 118 11.83 -6.51 3.80
CA THR A 118 12.87 -6.45 2.76
C THR A 118 12.91 -7.75 1.94
N PRO A 119 13.59 -7.77 0.78
CA PRO A 119 13.80 -8.99 0.00
C PRO A 119 14.50 -10.12 0.78
N GLU A 120 15.43 -9.77 1.67
CA GLU A 120 16.14 -10.72 2.51
C GLU A 120 15.18 -11.37 3.51
N ASN A 121 14.37 -10.57 4.20
CA ASN A 121 13.33 -11.06 5.11
C ASN A 121 12.31 -11.94 4.38
N TRP A 122 11.96 -11.59 3.13
CA TRP A 122 11.10 -12.41 2.30
C TRP A 122 11.70 -13.81 2.06
N CYS A 123 12.98 -13.88 1.70
CA CYS A 123 13.68 -15.16 1.47
C CYS A 123 13.65 -16.05 2.72
N HIS A 124 13.79 -15.47 3.91
CA HIS A 124 13.69 -16.21 5.16
C HIS A 124 12.27 -16.72 5.43
N LEU A 125 11.25 -15.87 5.23
CA LEU A 125 9.84 -16.23 5.48
C LEU A 125 9.31 -17.32 4.54
N VAL A 126 9.73 -17.32 3.27
CA VAL A 126 9.27 -18.32 2.30
C VAL A 126 9.94 -19.69 2.45
N ASN A 127 11.11 -19.74 3.11
CA ASN A 127 11.95 -20.94 3.27
C ASN A 127 11.88 -21.52 4.71
N LEU A 128 10.87 -21.17 5.49
CA LEU A 128 10.66 -21.72 6.83
C LEU A 128 10.40 -23.24 6.76
N ARG A 129 11.34 -24.04 7.29
CA ARG A 129 11.23 -25.51 7.36
C ARG A 129 9.98 -26.00 8.10
N ARG A 130 9.55 -25.25 9.12
CA ARG A 130 8.28 -25.48 9.84
C ARG A 130 7.46 -24.22 9.75
N THR A 131 6.62 -24.17 8.72
CA THR A 131 5.80 -22.99 8.44
C THR A 131 4.65 -22.91 9.47
N PRO A 132 4.50 -21.80 10.21
CA PRO A 132 3.38 -21.65 11.14
C PRO A 132 2.06 -21.64 10.38
N LYS A 133 0.94 -21.89 11.08
CA LYS A 133 -0.38 -21.58 10.52
C LYS A 133 -0.51 -20.07 10.36
N VAL A 134 -1.33 -19.64 9.41
CA VAL A 134 -1.65 -18.22 9.25
C VAL A 134 -2.76 -17.79 10.19
N ALA A 135 -3.63 -18.71 10.66
CA ALA A 135 -4.65 -18.40 11.64
C ALA A 135 -4.06 -17.75 12.91
N GLY A 136 -4.65 -16.62 13.34
CA GLY A 136 -4.17 -15.83 14.47
C GLY A 136 -3.05 -14.84 14.13
N LEU A 137 -2.60 -14.77 12.87
CA LEU A 137 -1.66 -13.74 12.42
C LEU A 137 -2.27 -12.35 12.63
N ASP A 138 -1.53 -11.44 13.27
CA ASP A 138 -1.74 -9.99 13.19
C ASP A 138 -0.40 -9.34 12.88
N TRP A 139 -0.19 -8.93 11.62
CA TRP A 139 1.10 -8.39 11.22
C TRP A 139 1.45 -7.09 11.96
N ARG A 140 0.46 -6.23 12.21
CA ARG A 140 0.69 -4.94 12.88
C ARG A 140 1.14 -5.14 14.32
N GLU A 141 0.66 -6.18 14.99
CA GLU A 141 1.13 -6.55 16.32
C GLU A 141 2.56 -7.09 16.29
N ILE A 142 2.86 -8.03 15.39
CA ILE A 142 4.21 -8.58 15.19
C ILE A 142 5.20 -7.46 14.90
N GLU A 143 4.86 -6.58 13.97
CA GLU A 143 5.70 -5.46 13.58
C GLU A 143 5.98 -4.51 14.75
N ARG A 144 4.97 -4.22 15.58
CA ARG A 144 5.15 -3.40 16.78
C ARG A 144 6.06 -4.06 17.82
N SER A 145 6.02 -5.38 17.93
CA SER A 145 6.89 -6.13 18.86
C SER A 145 8.35 -6.19 18.38
N LEU A 146 8.58 -6.15 17.07
CA LEU A 146 9.91 -6.23 16.46
C LEU A 146 10.58 -4.86 16.33
N MET A 147 9.80 -3.79 16.22
CA MET A 147 10.36 -2.44 16.30
C MET A 147 10.70 -2.14 17.76
N PRO A 148 11.95 -1.78 18.09
CA PRO A 148 12.26 -1.31 19.43
C PRO A 148 11.33 -0.14 19.73
N LYS A 149 10.63 -0.21 20.88
CA LYS A 149 9.95 0.96 21.43
C LYS A 149 10.98 2.09 21.39
N LYS A 150 10.67 3.19 20.72
CA LYS A 150 11.38 4.44 21.00
C LYS A 150 11.04 4.82 22.44
N GLU A 151 11.77 4.27 23.39
CA GLU A 151 11.95 4.93 24.67
C GLU A 151 12.75 6.20 24.35
N GLY A 152 12.03 7.32 24.24
CA GLY A 152 12.61 8.57 23.76
C GLY A 152 11.60 9.60 23.26
N GLU A 153 10.45 9.72 23.91
CA GLU A 153 9.83 11.05 24.12
C GLU A 153 10.16 11.49 25.56
N THR A 154 11.45 11.46 25.90
CA THR A 154 12.03 12.50 26.76
C THR A 154 12.65 13.50 25.80
N SER A 155 12.05 14.69 25.75
CA SER A 155 12.71 15.89 25.25
C SER A 155 14.17 15.89 25.74
N PRO A 156 15.19 16.00 24.87
CA PRO A 156 16.48 16.42 25.35
C PRO A 156 16.28 17.84 25.86
N SER A 157 16.40 18.05 27.18
CA SER A 157 16.68 19.37 27.72
C SER A 157 18.11 19.70 27.29
N THR A 158 18.27 20.08 26.03
CA THR A 158 19.52 20.58 25.47
C THR A 158 19.85 21.83 26.27
N THR A 159 20.99 21.84 26.95
CA THR A 159 21.43 23.07 27.62
C THR A 159 21.76 24.12 26.56
N PRO A 160 21.63 25.43 26.87
CA PRO A 160 21.81 26.51 25.87
C PRO A 160 23.17 26.50 25.13
N ASP A 161 24.17 25.79 25.66
CA ASP A 161 25.51 25.73 25.09
C ASP A 161 25.63 24.64 24.00
N GLU A 162 24.92 23.52 24.13
CA GLU A 162 24.88 22.47 23.10
C GLU A 162 24.12 22.92 21.84
N GLU A 163 23.08 23.75 21.98
CA GLU A 163 22.36 24.34 20.85
C GLU A 163 23.24 25.31 20.04
N LYS A 164 24.06 26.11 20.72
CA LYS A 164 25.02 27.02 20.07
C LYS A 164 26.08 26.25 19.29
N GLU A 165 26.59 25.16 19.86
CA GLU A 165 27.59 24.33 19.18
C GLU A 165 27.01 23.66 17.93
N MET A 166 25.77 23.14 18.01
CA MET A 166 25.06 22.61 16.84
C MET A 166 24.83 23.66 15.76
N HIS A 167 24.42 24.88 16.15
CA HIS A 167 24.21 25.98 15.21
C HIS A 167 25.52 26.36 14.51
N LEU A 168 26.62 26.45 15.26
CA LEU A 168 27.95 26.77 14.72
C LEU A 168 28.44 25.70 13.74
N LEU A 169 28.18 24.42 14.01
CA LEU A 169 28.51 23.31 13.11
C LEU A 169 27.68 23.35 11.81
N ILE A 170 26.41 23.73 11.90
CA ILE A 170 25.54 23.88 10.73
C ILE A 170 26.01 25.06 9.86
N GLU A 171 26.36 26.19 10.47
CA GLU A 171 26.88 27.35 9.75
C GLU A 171 28.23 27.07 9.08
N LYS A 172 29.16 26.40 9.78
CA LYS A 172 30.44 25.96 9.20
C LYS A 172 30.23 25.03 8.01
N LYS A 173 29.26 24.10 8.08
CA LYS A 173 28.91 23.21 6.96
C LYS A 173 28.31 23.97 5.77
N LYS A 174 27.45 24.97 6.02
CA LYS A 174 26.88 25.83 4.97
C LYS A 174 27.96 26.68 4.29
N ALA A 175 28.85 27.30 5.07
CA ALA A 175 29.96 28.11 4.56
C ALA A 175 30.94 27.27 3.71
N LYS A 176 31.27 26.05 4.16
CA LYS A 176 32.12 25.12 3.39
C LYS A 176 31.49 24.73 2.06
N LYS A 177 30.18 24.42 2.03
CA LYS A 177 29.45 24.15 0.78
C LYS A 177 29.39 25.36 -0.15
N ALA A 178 29.21 26.57 0.38
CA ALA A 178 29.18 27.79 -0.43
C ALA A 178 30.55 28.09 -1.06
N ALA A 179 31.65 27.91 -0.32
CA ALA A 179 33.01 28.07 -0.84
C ALA A 179 33.33 27.03 -1.93
N GLN A 180 32.92 25.78 -1.73
CA GLN A 180 33.10 24.71 -2.72
C GLN A 180 32.31 24.97 -4.01
N LYS A 181 31.11 25.55 -3.89
CA LYS A 181 30.28 25.94 -5.04
C LYS A 181 30.86 27.15 -5.78
N LYS A 182 31.41 28.15 -5.08
CA LYS A 182 32.10 29.29 -5.70
C LYS A 182 33.38 28.88 -6.42
N ALA A 183 34.16 27.95 -5.86
CA ALA A 183 35.37 27.42 -6.50
C ALA A 183 35.08 26.64 -7.79
N LEU A 184 33.88 26.04 -7.90
CA LEU A 184 33.43 25.34 -9.11
C LEU A 184 33.01 26.29 -10.25
N PHE A 185 32.62 27.52 -9.93
CA PHE A 185 32.10 28.50 -10.89
C PHE A 185 33.17 29.45 -11.48
N ILE A 186 34.42 29.39 -11.01
CA ILE A 186 35.54 30.23 -11.50
C ILE A 186 36.40 29.48 -12.55
N LYS A 187 36.01 28.25 -12.94
CA LYS A 187 36.74 27.41 -13.92
C LYS A 187 36.01 27.23 -15.28
N CYS A 188 35.15 28.16 -15.67
CA CYS A 188 34.64 28.28 -17.04
C CYS A 188 35.05 29.61 -17.65
#